data_AF-A0A4R1AGX8-F1
#
_entry.id   AF-A0A4R1AGX8-F1
#
_cell.length_a   1.000
_cell.length_b   1.000
_cell.length_c   1.000
_cell.angle_alpha   90.00
_cell.angle_beta   90.00
_cell.angle_gamma   90.00
#
_symmetry.space_group_name_H-M   'P 1'
#
loop_
_entity.id
_entity.type
_entity.pdbx_description
1 polymer ?
#
loop_
_entity_poly.entity_id
_entity_poly.type
_entity_poly.pdbx_seq_one_letter_code
_entity_poly.pdbx_strand_id
1 'polypeptide(L)'
;MRAASRAPSGSSRRPRPHGGDAVPDAAVQFTAVLPIKSWTHAKSRLHEDPIVRHAFARALLKDTLAAVLDAGIVVRTVVVTPDAGVAEYARFVGAEVVADRTRARGDALNDAVARGADWARKRFPRRPIAVLPGDLPALTGPDLTNVLRSAADHELAFCPDAAGHGTTLVVARTPGLLRTAYGPDSARRHRELGAVEMADVPAGIRRDIDVLGDLAGAREIGLGRNTSQVVEDFGAELDAFVQPTG
;
A
#
# COMPACT_ATOMS: atom_id res chain seq x y z
N MET A 1 -72.02 20.25 -14.02
CA MET A 1 -70.86 19.93 -14.88
C MET A 1 -69.65 20.69 -14.33
N ARG A 2 -68.72 19.96 -13.70
CA ARG A 2 -67.34 20.32 -13.26
C ARG A 2 -67.08 21.53 -12.32
N ALA A 3 -66.30 21.19 -11.29
CA ALA A 3 -65.80 21.99 -10.16
C ALA A 3 -64.73 23.03 -10.53
N ALA A 4 -64.53 24.02 -9.65
CA ALA A 4 -63.21 24.61 -9.42
C ALA A 4 -63.08 25.16 -7.99
N SER A 5 -62.20 24.51 -7.24
CA SER A 5 -61.65 24.87 -5.93
C SER A 5 -60.64 26.01 -6.05
N ARG A 6 -60.56 26.89 -5.04
CA ARG A 6 -59.29 27.50 -4.64
C ARG A 6 -59.34 28.11 -3.22
N ALA A 7 -58.50 27.56 -2.35
CA ALA A 7 -58.05 28.10 -1.07
C ALA A 7 -56.53 28.43 -1.17
N PRO A 8 -55.90 29.09 -0.18
CA PRO A 8 -54.91 30.16 -0.41
C PRO A 8 -53.43 29.82 -0.13
N SER A 9 -52.58 30.79 -0.51
CA SER A 9 -51.27 31.19 0.03
C SER A 9 -50.40 30.20 0.81
N GLY A 10 -49.20 29.95 0.30
CA GLY A 10 -48.06 29.43 1.04
C GLY A 10 -46.76 30.05 0.54
N SER A 11 -46.10 30.82 1.41
CA SER A 11 -44.79 31.42 1.19
C SER A 11 -43.70 30.35 1.05
N SER A 12 -42.96 30.34 -0.06
CA SER A 12 -41.75 29.52 -0.21
C SER A 12 -40.53 30.43 -0.35
N ARG A 13 -39.81 30.61 0.76
CA ARG A 13 -38.46 31.19 0.78
C ARG A 13 -37.54 30.33 -0.09
N ARG A 14 -36.93 30.92 -1.12
CA ARG A 14 -35.82 30.30 -1.84
C ARG A 14 -34.59 30.26 -0.92
N PRO A 15 -33.87 29.14 -0.79
CA PRO A 15 -32.54 29.16 -0.20
C PRO A 15 -31.57 29.84 -1.16
N ARG A 16 -30.70 30.70 -0.63
CA ARG A 16 -29.54 31.25 -1.36
C ARG A 16 -28.48 30.15 -1.45
N PRO A 17 -27.85 29.91 -2.61
CA PRO A 17 -26.66 29.06 -2.64
C PRO A 17 -25.52 29.80 -1.92
N HIS A 18 -24.99 29.21 -0.85
CA HIS A 18 -23.67 29.56 -0.34
C HIS A 18 -22.64 29.02 -1.33
N GLY A 19 -22.27 29.85 -2.30
CA GLY A 19 -21.02 29.69 -3.05
C GLY A 19 -19.87 29.90 -2.08
N GLY A 20 -19.47 28.84 -1.38
CA GLY A 20 -18.10 28.70 -0.96
C GLY A 20 -17.33 28.29 -2.20
N ASP A 21 -16.38 29.12 -2.60
CA ASP A 21 -15.43 28.81 -3.66
C ASP A 21 -14.88 27.40 -3.40
N ALA A 22 -15.24 26.45 -4.26
CA ALA A 22 -14.54 25.19 -4.34
C ALA A 22 -13.11 25.55 -4.74
N VAL A 23 -12.22 25.55 -3.75
CA VAL A 23 -10.78 25.57 -4.00
C VAL A 23 -10.54 24.40 -4.95
N PRO A 24 -10.01 24.62 -6.16
CA PRO A 24 -9.71 23.52 -7.07
C PRO A 24 -8.84 22.53 -6.30
N ASP A 25 -9.24 21.26 -6.33
CA ASP A 25 -8.55 20.10 -5.76
C ASP A 25 -7.04 20.25 -6.01
N ALA A 26 -6.33 20.80 -5.03
CA ALA A 26 -4.88 20.72 -5.01
C ALA A 26 -4.60 19.26 -4.72
N ALA A 27 -4.59 18.46 -5.79
CA ALA A 27 -4.61 17.01 -5.75
C ALA A 27 -3.66 16.53 -4.66
N VAL A 28 -4.22 15.93 -3.61
CA VAL A 28 -3.47 15.55 -2.41
C VAL A 28 -2.26 14.72 -2.82
N GLN A 29 -1.07 15.21 -2.53
CA GLN A 29 0.19 14.54 -2.88
C GLN A 29 0.70 13.71 -1.71
N PHE A 30 1.26 12.54 -1.99
CA PHE A 30 1.75 11.61 -0.97
C PHE A 30 3.27 11.41 -1.02
N THR A 31 3.83 11.11 0.16
CA THR A 31 5.10 10.39 0.27
C THR A 31 4.79 8.92 0.51
N ALA A 32 5.24 8.01 -0.35
CA ALA A 32 5.21 6.58 -0.07
C ALA A 32 6.53 6.15 0.59
N VAL A 33 6.45 5.33 1.63
CA VAL A 33 7.60 4.72 2.32
C VAL A 33 7.49 3.20 2.18
N LEU A 34 8.53 2.59 1.62
CA LEU A 34 8.65 1.15 1.46
C LEU A 34 9.81 0.65 2.33
N PRO A 35 9.53 0.05 3.49
CA PRO A 35 10.55 -0.62 4.28
C PRO A 35 10.93 -1.96 3.63
N ILE A 36 12.16 -2.09 3.17
CA ILE A 36 12.65 -3.26 2.43
C ILE A 36 13.92 -3.78 3.08
N LYS A 37 13.85 -4.95 3.72
CA LYS A 37 15.02 -5.53 4.41
C LYS A 37 16.12 -5.99 3.44
N SER A 38 15.76 -6.68 2.37
CA SER A 38 16.70 -7.13 1.33
C SER A 38 15.94 -7.81 0.20
N TRP A 39 16.66 -8.17 -0.86
CA TRP A 39 16.12 -9.03 -1.92
C TRP A 39 15.76 -10.45 -1.46
N THR A 40 16.35 -10.93 -0.37
CA THR A 40 16.41 -12.38 -0.08
C THR A 40 15.80 -12.79 1.26
N HIS A 41 15.70 -11.85 2.21
CA HIS A 41 15.51 -12.19 3.63
C HIS A 41 14.06 -12.10 4.13
N ALA A 42 13.10 -11.76 3.29
CA ALA A 42 11.71 -11.58 3.70
C ALA A 42 10.83 -12.83 3.56
N LYS A 43 11.26 -13.86 2.82
CA LYS A 43 10.34 -14.90 2.35
C LYS A 43 10.91 -16.32 2.42
N SER A 44 11.54 -16.69 3.53
CA SER A 44 12.06 -18.05 3.75
C SER A 44 10.99 -19.15 3.59
N ARG A 45 9.71 -18.77 3.70
CA ARG A 45 8.55 -19.64 3.52
C ARG A 45 8.02 -19.71 2.09
N LEU A 46 8.61 -18.96 1.15
CA LEU A 46 8.12 -18.91 -0.23
C LEU A 46 8.53 -20.17 -1.00
N HIS A 47 9.81 -20.53 -1.01
CA HIS A 47 10.26 -21.78 -1.63
C HIS A 47 11.52 -22.31 -0.93
N GLU A 48 11.74 -23.62 -0.95
CA GLU A 48 12.93 -24.24 -0.35
C GLU A 48 14.20 -23.90 -1.16
N ASP A 49 14.12 -23.95 -2.49
CA ASP A 49 15.22 -23.55 -3.39
C ASP A 49 15.52 -22.05 -3.24
N PRO A 50 16.75 -21.67 -2.82
CA PRO A 50 17.18 -20.28 -2.74
C PRO A 50 17.11 -19.50 -4.05
N ILE A 51 17.34 -20.14 -5.19
CA ILE A 51 17.32 -19.49 -6.52
C ILE A 51 15.90 -19.00 -6.82
N VAL A 52 14.93 -19.92 -6.75
CA VAL A 52 13.50 -19.63 -6.95
C VAL A 52 13.03 -18.56 -5.96
N ARG A 53 13.34 -18.76 -4.67
CA ARG A 53 12.95 -17.82 -3.60
C ARG A 53 13.48 -16.40 -3.84
N HIS A 54 14.75 -16.27 -4.25
CA HIS A 54 15.34 -14.95 -4.53
C HIS A 54 14.75 -14.31 -5.80
N ALA A 55 14.47 -15.10 -6.83
CA ALA A 55 13.83 -14.61 -8.05
C ALA A 55 12.45 -14.02 -7.75
N PHE A 56 11.61 -14.77 -7.02
CA PHE A 56 10.30 -14.28 -6.57
C PHE A 56 10.41 -13.06 -5.68
N ALA A 57 11.21 -13.12 -4.60
CA ALA A 57 11.31 -11.99 -3.67
C ALA A 57 11.74 -10.69 -4.38
N ARG A 58 12.64 -10.79 -5.38
CA ARG A 58 13.01 -9.67 -6.24
C ARG A 58 11.88 -9.21 -7.16
N ALA A 59 11.16 -10.13 -7.78
CA ALA A 59 10.06 -9.81 -8.67
C ALA A 59 8.89 -9.10 -7.95
N LEU A 60 8.48 -9.63 -6.80
CA LEU A 60 7.41 -9.06 -5.97
C LEU A 60 7.72 -7.60 -5.62
N LEU A 61 8.94 -7.35 -5.12
CA LEU A 61 9.40 -6.00 -4.78
C LEU A 61 9.38 -5.07 -5.97
N LYS A 62 9.88 -5.54 -7.13
CA LYS A 62 9.92 -4.73 -8.35
C LYS A 62 8.53 -4.33 -8.81
N ASP A 63 7.57 -5.25 -8.75
CA ASP A 63 6.18 -4.98 -9.15
C ASP A 63 5.52 -4.00 -8.19
N THR A 64 5.67 -4.20 -6.87
CA THR A 64 5.15 -3.24 -5.88
C THR A 64 5.76 -1.86 -6.08
N LEU A 65 7.09 -1.76 -6.22
CA LEU A 65 7.75 -0.47 -6.41
C LEU A 65 7.34 0.21 -7.73
N ALA A 66 7.16 -0.56 -8.80
CA ALA A 66 6.67 -0.04 -10.07
C ALA A 66 5.26 0.54 -9.93
N ALA A 67 4.36 -0.16 -9.24
CA ALA A 67 3.01 0.33 -9.00
C ALA A 67 2.97 1.62 -8.16
N VAL A 68 3.87 1.73 -7.17
CA VAL A 68 3.99 2.96 -6.36
C VAL A 68 4.47 4.14 -7.18
N LEU A 69 5.46 3.92 -8.05
CA LEU A 69 5.99 4.96 -8.93
C LEU A 69 4.98 5.38 -10.00
N ASP A 70 4.09 4.48 -10.40
CA ASP A 70 3.01 4.74 -11.36
C ASP A 70 1.78 5.42 -10.72
N ALA A 71 1.67 5.41 -9.39
CA ALA A 71 0.58 6.08 -8.68
C ALA A 71 0.71 7.61 -8.80
N GLY A 72 -0.11 8.22 -9.65
CA GLY A 72 0.03 9.62 -10.09
C GLY A 72 -0.03 10.70 -8.99
N ILE A 73 -0.43 10.36 -7.76
CA ILE A 73 -0.42 11.27 -6.61
C ILE A 73 0.73 11.01 -5.63
N VAL A 74 1.53 9.96 -5.83
CA VAL A 74 2.74 9.70 -5.06
C VAL A 74 3.89 10.50 -5.67
N VAL A 75 4.21 11.65 -5.08
CA VAL A 75 5.25 12.54 -5.63
C VAL A 75 6.63 12.24 -5.08
N ARG A 76 6.74 11.43 -4.03
CA ARG A 76 8.01 10.93 -3.50
C ARG A 76 7.85 9.49 -3.04
N THR A 77 8.74 8.65 -3.52
CA THR A 77 8.86 7.25 -3.09
C THR A 77 10.17 7.10 -2.33
N VAL A 78 10.09 6.58 -1.11
CA VAL A 78 11.23 6.45 -0.20
C VAL A 78 11.40 4.99 0.15
N VAL A 79 12.50 4.40 -0.29
CA VAL A 79 12.88 3.04 0.07
C VAL A 79 13.82 3.08 1.27
N VAL A 80 13.44 2.40 2.35
CA VAL A 80 14.28 2.24 3.54
C VAL A 80 14.89 0.86 3.53
N THR A 81 16.20 0.75 3.38
CA THR A 81 16.84 -0.56 3.19
C THR A 81 18.29 -0.60 3.69
N PRO A 82 18.74 -1.74 4.26
CA PRO A 82 20.16 -2.00 4.51
C PRO A 82 20.86 -2.64 3.29
N ASP A 83 20.12 -3.09 2.29
CA ASP A 83 20.64 -3.84 1.13
C ASP A 83 21.12 -2.89 0.03
N ALA A 84 22.40 -3.00 -0.34
CA ALA A 84 23.03 -2.14 -1.33
C ALA A 84 22.43 -2.31 -2.73
N GLY A 85 22.05 -3.52 -3.13
CA GLY A 85 21.42 -3.78 -4.42
C GLY A 85 20.00 -3.25 -4.48
N VAL A 86 19.23 -3.34 -3.38
CA VAL A 86 17.91 -2.71 -3.28
C VAL A 86 18.06 -1.20 -3.40
N ALA A 87 19.02 -0.62 -2.68
CA ALA A 87 19.31 0.80 -2.72
C ALA A 87 19.72 1.28 -4.13
N GLU A 88 20.57 0.53 -4.82
CA GLU A 88 20.97 0.85 -6.20
C GLU A 88 19.77 0.82 -7.15
N TYR A 89 18.99 -0.27 -7.12
CA TYR A 89 17.80 -0.39 -7.97
C TYR A 89 16.77 0.69 -7.68
N ALA A 90 16.48 0.97 -6.40
CA ALA A 90 15.54 2.01 -6.00
C ALA A 90 15.92 3.38 -6.58
N ARG A 91 17.20 3.76 -6.51
CA ARG A 91 17.69 5.00 -7.13
C ARG A 91 17.57 4.97 -8.65
N PHE A 92 17.91 3.84 -9.28
CA PHE A 92 17.81 3.68 -10.72
C PHE A 92 16.38 3.91 -11.24
N VAL A 93 15.36 3.47 -10.49
CA VAL A 93 13.95 3.69 -10.85
C VAL A 93 13.37 5.01 -10.34
N GLY A 94 14.19 5.91 -9.78
CA GLY A 94 13.78 7.24 -9.36
C GLY A 94 13.23 7.37 -7.93
N ALA A 95 13.42 6.35 -7.08
CA ALA A 95 13.09 6.44 -5.66
C ALA A 95 14.25 7.01 -4.83
N GLU A 96 13.88 7.69 -3.75
CA GLU A 96 14.80 8.15 -2.70
C GLU A 96 15.19 6.96 -1.83
N VAL A 97 16.43 6.95 -1.33
CA VAL A 97 16.90 5.87 -0.45
C VAL A 97 17.32 6.40 0.91
N VAL A 98 16.79 5.77 1.96
CA VAL A 98 17.23 5.94 3.34
C VAL A 98 17.93 4.66 3.77
N ALA A 99 19.19 4.78 4.17
CA ALA A 99 19.94 3.64 4.69
C ALA A 99 19.31 3.16 6.01
N ASP A 100 18.96 1.88 6.06
CA ASP A 100 18.62 1.22 7.31
C ASP A 100 19.91 0.76 8.01
N ARG A 101 20.14 1.29 9.21
CA ARG A 101 21.31 0.96 10.04
C ARG A 101 20.92 0.15 11.27
N THR A 102 19.67 -0.32 11.34
CA THR A 102 19.22 -1.15 12.46
C THR A 102 20.02 -2.44 12.48
N ARG A 103 20.52 -2.80 13.66
CA ARG A 103 21.03 -4.16 13.88
C ARG A 103 19.80 -5.05 13.99
N ALA A 104 19.82 -6.24 13.39
CA ALA A 104 18.69 -7.16 13.26
C ALA A 104 18.06 -7.69 14.58
N ARG A 105 18.32 -7.05 15.74
CA ARG A 105 17.67 -7.34 17.02
C ARG A 105 16.53 -6.34 17.24
N GLY A 106 15.33 -6.86 17.49
CA GLY A 106 14.13 -6.06 17.76
C GLY A 106 13.20 -5.92 16.56
N ASP A 107 12.39 -4.87 16.55
CA ASP A 107 11.34 -4.63 15.57
C ASP A 107 11.86 -3.89 14.33
N ALA A 108 12.71 -4.58 13.56
CA ALA A 108 13.39 -3.98 12.41
C ALA A 108 12.45 -3.42 11.34
N LEU A 109 11.22 -3.93 11.23
CA LEU A 109 10.24 -3.40 10.27
C LEU A 109 9.70 -2.06 10.74
N ASN A 110 9.18 -1.96 11.97
CA ASN A 110 8.68 -0.69 12.48
C ASN A 110 9.81 0.35 12.64
N ASP A 111 11.05 -0.06 12.94
CA ASP A 111 12.20 0.85 12.94
C ASP A 111 12.51 1.42 11.54
N ALA A 112 12.46 0.59 10.50
CA ALA A 112 12.63 1.05 9.11
C ALA A 112 11.51 2.04 8.72
N VAL A 113 10.27 1.75 9.10
CA VAL A 113 9.13 2.67 8.93
C VAL A 113 9.40 4.00 9.63
N ALA A 114 9.83 3.98 10.88
CA ALA A 114 10.14 5.19 11.65
C ALA A 114 11.23 6.03 10.98
N ARG A 115 12.26 5.41 10.38
CA ARG A 115 13.30 6.14 9.63
C ARG A 115 12.74 6.81 8.38
N GLY A 116 11.88 6.13 7.63
CA GLY A 116 11.22 6.71 6.45
C GLY A 116 10.29 7.86 6.84
N ALA A 117 9.53 7.68 7.92
CA ALA A 117 8.66 8.71 8.48
C ALA A 117 9.46 9.95 8.93
N ASP A 118 10.61 9.75 9.57
CA ASP A 118 11.52 10.82 9.97
C ASP A 118 12.09 11.59 8.78
N TRP A 119 12.44 10.88 7.70
CA TRP A 119 12.88 11.50 6.46
C TRP A 119 11.78 12.38 5.87
N ALA A 120 10.54 11.86 5.83
CA ALA A 120 9.38 12.57 5.31
C ALA A 120 9.02 13.78 6.18
N ARG A 121 9.00 13.61 7.51
CA ARG A 121 8.72 14.67 8.48
C ARG A 121 9.67 15.85 8.36
N LYS A 122 10.97 15.60 8.18
CA LYS A 122 11.99 16.65 8.06
C LYS A 122 11.89 17.47 6.78
N ARG A 123 11.41 16.87 5.68
CA ARG A 123 11.37 17.51 4.35
C ARG A 123 9.98 18.00 3.96
N PHE A 124 8.95 17.29 4.39
CA PHE A 124 7.56 17.47 3.97
C PHE A 124 6.59 17.28 5.15
N PRO A 125 6.71 18.08 6.23
CA PRO A 125 6.00 17.84 7.49
C PRO A 125 4.46 17.87 7.39
N ARG A 126 3.92 18.45 6.32
CA ARG A 126 2.47 18.54 6.06
C ARG A 126 1.98 17.63 4.94
N ARG A 127 2.87 16.91 4.25
CA ARG A 127 2.48 16.04 3.14
C ARG A 127 2.04 14.68 3.69
N PRO A 128 0.85 14.18 3.34
CA PRO A 128 0.42 12.84 3.70
C PRO A 128 1.47 11.77 3.39
N ILE A 129 1.48 10.73 4.23
CA ILE A 129 2.43 9.63 4.15
C ILE A 129 1.68 8.32 4.05
N ALA A 130 2.15 7.43 3.19
CA ALA A 130 1.70 6.06 3.05
C ALA A 130 2.87 5.11 3.30
N VAL A 131 2.63 4.02 4.03
CA VAL A 131 3.59 2.96 4.30
C VAL A 131 3.04 1.67 3.75
N LEU A 132 3.79 1.00 2.90
CA LEU A 132 3.41 -0.25 2.27
C LEU A 132 4.64 -1.16 2.14
N PRO A 133 4.56 -2.43 2.57
CA PRO A 133 5.60 -3.43 2.33
C PRO A 133 5.80 -3.71 0.83
N GLY A 134 6.89 -4.42 0.49
CA GLY A 134 7.34 -4.66 -0.89
C GLY A 134 6.94 -6.02 -1.47
N ASP A 135 5.73 -6.49 -1.19
CA ASP A 135 5.27 -7.85 -1.48
C ASP A 135 3.84 -7.92 -2.03
N LEU A 136 3.38 -6.84 -2.65
CA LEU A 136 2.08 -6.69 -3.30
C LEU A 136 2.25 -6.73 -4.83
N PRO A 137 2.41 -7.91 -5.47
CA PRO A 137 2.72 -7.99 -6.90
C PRO A 137 1.53 -7.69 -7.80
N ALA A 138 0.31 -7.76 -7.26
CA ALA A 138 -0.92 -7.46 -7.98
C ALA A 138 -1.38 -6.00 -7.77
N LEU A 139 -0.57 -5.18 -7.08
CA LEU A 139 -0.84 -3.76 -6.90
C LEU A 139 -0.72 -3.01 -8.23
N THR A 140 -1.64 -2.08 -8.48
CA THR A 140 -1.57 -1.14 -9.62
C THR A 140 -1.48 0.30 -9.15
N GLY A 141 -0.86 1.17 -9.94
CA GLY A 141 -0.78 2.61 -9.67
C GLY A 141 -2.15 3.30 -9.58
N PRO A 142 -3.10 3.00 -10.49
CA PRO A 142 -4.48 3.50 -10.39
C PRO A 142 -5.20 3.06 -9.11
N ASP A 143 -5.07 1.79 -8.71
CA ASP A 143 -5.70 1.29 -7.47
C ASP A 143 -5.13 2.00 -6.24
N LEU A 144 -3.79 2.12 -6.17
CA LEU A 144 -3.14 2.85 -5.08
C LEU A 144 -3.58 4.32 -5.05
N THR A 145 -3.68 4.96 -6.20
CA THR A 145 -4.16 6.36 -6.30
C THR A 145 -5.57 6.51 -5.73
N ASN A 146 -6.48 5.60 -6.08
CA ASN A 146 -7.87 5.64 -5.59
C ASN A 146 -7.94 5.44 -4.07
N VAL A 147 -7.20 4.46 -3.54
CA VAL A 147 -7.17 4.20 -2.10
C VAL A 147 -6.55 5.34 -1.32
N LEU A 148 -5.45 5.92 -1.79
CA LEU A 148 -4.81 7.05 -1.12
C LEU A 148 -5.70 8.30 -1.10
N ARG A 149 -6.52 8.53 -2.14
CA ARG A 149 -7.53 9.60 -2.12
C ARG A 149 -8.57 9.39 -1.03
N SER A 150 -9.13 8.18 -0.93
CA SER A 150 -10.09 7.85 0.13
C SER A 150 -9.45 7.94 1.53
N ALA A 151 -8.21 7.50 1.67
CA ALA A 151 -7.48 7.56 2.94
C ALA A 151 -7.21 9.00 3.42
N ALA A 152 -7.19 9.98 2.51
CA ALA A 152 -6.93 11.39 2.84
C ALA A 152 -8.03 12.03 3.72
N ASP A 153 -9.20 11.40 3.81
CA ASP A 153 -10.30 11.83 4.67
C ASP A 153 -10.06 11.50 6.15
N HIS A 154 -9.08 10.64 6.45
CA HIS A 154 -8.77 10.19 7.81
C HIS A 154 -7.44 10.75 8.32
N GLU A 155 -7.31 10.92 9.65
CA GLU A 155 -6.02 11.28 10.25
C GLU A 155 -5.01 10.14 10.17
N LEU A 156 -5.49 8.92 10.40
CA LEU A 156 -4.76 7.66 10.33
C LEU A 156 -5.71 6.58 9.80
N ALA A 157 -5.29 5.85 8.78
CA ALA A 157 -6.06 4.78 8.15
C ALA A 157 -5.15 3.59 7.81
N PHE A 158 -5.72 2.40 7.65
CA PHE A 158 -4.98 1.22 7.25
C PHE A 158 -5.80 0.26 6.39
N CYS A 159 -5.10 -0.58 5.63
CA CYS A 159 -5.68 -1.69 4.87
C CYS A 159 -5.23 -3.00 5.51
N PRO A 160 -6.15 -3.89 5.90
CA PRO A 160 -5.77 -5.24 6.29
C PRO A 160 -5.29 -6.03 5.07
N ASP A 161 -4.54 -7.10 5.33
CA ASP A 161 -4.27 -8.14 4.33
C ASP A 161 -5.55 -8.88 3.93
N ALA A 162 -5.44 -9.80 2.97
CA ALA A 162 -6.56 -10.58 2.48
C ALA A 162 -7.15 -11.52 3.56
N ALA A 163 -6.35 -11.92 4.55
CA ALA A 163 -6.79 -12.76 5.67
C ALA A 163 -7.46 -11.96 6.81
N GLY A 164 -7.31 -10.64 6.84
CA GLY A 164 -7.86 -9.75 7.87
C GLY A 164 -7.00 -9.59 9.13
N HIS A 165 -5.80 -10.18 9.16
CA HIS A 165 -4.95 -10.25 10.36
C HIS A 165 -3.72 -9.33 10.24
N GLY A 166 -3.10 -9.29 9.07
CA GLY A 166 -1.95 -8.45 8.74
C GLY A 166 -2.35 -7.06 8.25
N THR A 167 -1.38 -6.28 7.77
CA THR A 167 -1.60 -4.92 7.28
C THR A 167 -0.70 -4.67 6.08
N THR A 168 -1.30 -4.31 4.95
CA THR A 168 -0.56 -4.08 3.69
C THR A 168 -0.35 -2.60 3.38
N LEU A 169 -1.12 -1.71 4.02
CA LEU A 169 -1.02 -0.26 3.84
C LEU A 169 -1.39 0.46 5.14
N VAL A 170 -0.59 1.45 5.54
CA VAL A 170 -0.96 2.44 6.57
C VAL A 170 -0.80 3.83 5.97
N VAL A 171 -1.78 4.71 6.18
CA VAL A 171 -1.79 6.08 5.66
C VAL A 171 -2.02 7.04 6.81
N ALA A 172 -1.28 8.14 6.83
CA ALA A 172 -1.51 9.23 7.77
C ALA A 172 -1.56 10.57 7.05
N ARG A 173 -2.46 11.45 7.50
CA ARG A 173 -2.65 12.81 6.94
C ARG A 173 -1.38 13.64 7.00
N THR A 174 -0.52 13.39 7.99
CA THR A 174 0.83 13.96 8.05
C THR A 174 1.82 12.96 8.65
N PRO A 175 3.14 13.12 8.44
CA PRO A 175 4.15 12.24 9.04
C PRO A 175 4.15 12.28 10.57
N GLY A 176 3.70 13.38 11.20
CA GLY A 176 3.60 13.48 12.65
C GLY A 176 2.47 12.63 13.27
N LEU A 177 1.45 12.31 12.47
CA LEU A 177 0.31 11.47 12.87
C LEU A 177 0.54 9.99 12.62
N LEU A 178 1.57 9.61 11.85
CA LEU A 178 1.83 8.22 11.54
C LEU A 178 2.15 7.42 12.81
N ARG A 179 1.40 6.35 13.03
CA ARG A 179 1.63 5.34 14.06
C ARG A 179 1.48 3.97 13.40
N THR A 180 2.47 3.09 13.59
CA THR A 180 2.45 1.75 13.02
C THR A 180 2.77 0.69 14.07
N ALA A 181 2.21 -0.48 13.90
CA ALA A 181 2.44 -1.66 14.73
C ALA A 181 2.43 -2.94 13.89
N TYR A 182 3.26 -2.97 12.84
CA TYR A 182 3.43 -4.14 11.97
C TYR A 182 3.92 -5.37 12.75
N GLY A 183 3.66 -6.57 12.21
CA GLY A 183 3.93 -7.86 12.85
C GLY A 183 2.66 -8.71 12.98
N PRO A 184 2.68 -9.83 13.74
CA PRO A 184 1.52 -10.71 13.92
C PRO A 184 0.28 -9.95 14.41
N ASP A 185 -0.93 -10.15 13.88
CA ASP A 185 -2.15 -9.40 14.24
C ASP A 185 -2.05 -7.86 14.09
N SER A 186 -1.25 -7.36 13.14
CA SER A 186 -1.10 -5.91 12.95
C SER A 186 -2.40 -5.20 12.61
N ALA A 187 -3.37 -5.85 11.96
CA ALA A 187 -4.69 -5.23 11.71
C ALA A 187 -5.35 -4.83 13.03
N ARG A 188 -5.40 -5.75 14.00
CA ARG A 188 -5.98 -5.48 15.33
C ARG A 188 -5.21 -4.37 16.04
N ARG A 189 -3.88 -4.42 16.02
CA ARG A 189 -3.06 -3.38 16.65
C ARG A 189 -3.24 -2.00 16.01
N HIS A 190 -3.39 -1.91 14.69
CA HIS A 190 -3.67 -0.62 14.03
C HIS A 190 -5.05 -0.08 14.40
N ARG A 191 -6.08 -0.92 14.54
CA ARG A 191 -7.39 -0.49 15.10
C ARG A 191 -7.24 0.06 16.53
N GLU A 192 -6.45 -0.61 17.36
CA GLU A 192 -6.18 -0.17 18.75
C GLU A 192 -5.40 1.15 18.82
N LEU A 193 -4.62 1.48 17.79
CA LEU A 193 -3.98 2.78 17.61
C LEU A 193 -4.94 3.88 17.11
N GLY A 194 -6.22 3.56 16.89
CA GLY A 194 -7.23 4.48 16.39
C GLY A 194 -7.20 4.67 14.87
N ALA A 195 -6.49 3.81 14.13
CA ALA A 195 -6.49 3.85 12.67
C ALA A 195 -7.83 3.35 12.12
N VAL A 196 -8.38 4.08 11.15
CA VAL A 196 -9.61 3.69 10.45
C VAL A 196 -9.29 2.58 9.45
N GLU A 197 -10.02 1.46 9.53
CA GLU A 197 -9.93 0.41 8.53
C GLU A 197 -10.60 0.88 7.23
N MET A 198 -9.85 0.90 6.13
CA MET A 198 -10.36 1.39 4.85
C MET A 198 -11.38 0.42 4.24
N ALA A 199 -12.53 0.96 3.85
CA ALA A 199 -13.56 0.25 3.09
C ALA A 199 -13.19 0.18 1.60
N ASP A 200 -13.77 -0.80 0.89
CA ASP A 200 -13.73 -0.89 -0.58
C ASP A 200 -12.33 -0.83 -1.23
N VAL A 201 -11.33 -1.41 -0.56
CA VAL A 201 -9.96 -1.47 -1.07
C VAL A 201 -9.82 -2.58 -2.13
N PRO A 202 -9.29 -2.29 -3.34
CA PRO A 202 -9.00 -3.28 -4.38
C PRO A 202 -8.19 -4.48 -3.87
N ALA A 203 -8.51 -5.66 -4.39
CA ALA A 203 -7.92 -6.93 -3.94
C ALA A 203 -6.39 -6.96 -4.06
N GLY A 204 -5.81 -6.31 -5.08
CA GLY A 204 -4.37 -6.24 -5.28
C GLY A 204 -3.61 -5.52 -4.17
N ILE A 205 -4.24 -4.59 -3.45
CA ILE A 205 -3.64 -3.92 -2.28
C ILE A 205 -3.70 -4.82 -1.04
N ARG A 206 -4.68 -5.72 -0.96
CA ARG A 206 -4.85 -6.65 0.18
C ARG A 206 -3.99 -7.91 0.04
N ARG A 207 -3.52 -8.24 -1.17
CA ARG A 207 -2.87 -9.52 -1.47
C ARG A 207 -1.36 -9.39 -1.45
N ASP A 208 -0.79 -9.50 -0.26
CA ASP A 208 0.61 -9.83 -0.07
C ASP A 208 0.89 -11.30 -0.39
N ILE A 209 2.15 -11.60 -0.70
CA ILE A 209 2.64 -12.97 -0.90
C ILE A 209 3.72 -13.26 0.12
N ASP A 210 3.40 -14.10 1.10
CA ASP A 210 4.35 -14.61 2.09
C ASP A 210 4.82 -16.02 1.75
N VAL A 211 3.92 -16.81 1.18
CA VAL A 211 4.15 -18.20 0.74
C VAL A 211 3.70 -18.40 -0.70
N LEU A 212 4.24 -19.41 -1.38
CA LEU A 212 3.79 -19.72 -2.76
C LEU A 212 2.30 -20.07 -2.85
N GLY A 213 1.69 -20.57 -1.78
CA GLY A 213 0.24 -20.80 -1.72
C GLY A 213 -0.59 -19.53 -1.98
N ASP A 214 -0.05 -18.35 -1.69
CA ASP A 214 -0.73 -17.06 -1.91
C ASP A 214 -0.74 -16.65 -3.39
N LEU A 215 0.14 -17.26 -4.20
CA LEU A 215 0.37 -16.90 -5.60
C LEU A 215 -0.85 -17.13 -6.48
N ALA A 216 -1.62 -18.20 -6.24
CA ALA A 216 -2.82 -18.50 -7.02
C ALA A 216 -3.83 -17.35 -6.95
N GLY A 217 -4.12 -16.87 -5.73
CA GLY A 217 -5.05 -15.74 -5.53
C GLY A 217 -4.51 -14.43 -6.11
N ALA A 218 -3.20 -14.19 -6.05
CA ALA A 218 -2.59 -13.02 -6.69
C ALA A 218 -2.63 -13.10 -8.24
N ARG A 219 -2.50 -14.31 -8.80
CA ARG A 219 -2.59 -14.58 -10.24
C ARG A 219 -3.99 -14.32 -10.80
N GLU A 220 -5.02 -14.67 -10.06
CA GLU A 220 -6.42 -14.37 -10.42
C GLU A 220 -6.70 -12.87 -10.46
N ILE A 221 -6.08 -12.09 -9.57
CA ILE A 221 -6.21 -10.62 -9.56
C ILE A 221 -5.45 -10.01 -10.75
N GLY A 222 -4.26 -10.54 -11.06
CA GLY A 222 -3.39 -10.07 -12.12
C GLY A 222 -2.02 -9.66 -11.58
N LEU A 223 -1.01 -10.49 -11.84
CA LEU A 223 0.36 -10.24 -11.41
C LEU A 223 1.03 -9.17 -12.26
N GLY A 224 1.88 -8.37 -11.60
CA GLY A 224 2.83 -7.50 -12.27
C GLY A 224 3.82 -8.27 -13.14
N ARG A 225 4.41 -7.55 -14.11
CA ARG A 225 5.22 -8.15 -15.17
C ARG A 225 6.40 -8.99 -14.66
N ASN A 226 7.04 -8.56 -13.57
CA ASN A 226 8.25 -9.25 -13.09
C ASN A 226 7.88 -10.58 -12.44
N THR A 227 6.78 -10.60 -11.68
CA THR A 227 6.30 -11.80 -11.01
C THR A 227 5.72 -12.77 -12.02
N SER A 228 4.96 -12.29 -13.01
CA SER A 228 4.50 -13.11 -14.14
C SER A 228 5.65 -13.82 -14.86
N GLN A 229 6.74 -13.09 -15.17
CA GLN A 229 7.92 -13.69 -15.80
C GLN A 229 8.56 -14.78 -14.93
N VAL A 230 8.70 -14.55 -13.63
CA VAL A 230 9.25 -15.56 -12.72
C VAL A 230 8.34 -16.79 -12.64
N VAL A 231 7.02 -16.61 -12.66
CA VAL A 231 6.08 -17.75 -12.73
C VAL A 231 6.23 -18.53 -14.03
N GLU A 232 6.47 -17.87 -15.15
CA GLU A 232 6.75 -18.54 -16.43
C GLU A 232 8.08 -19.29 -16.42
N ASP A 233 9.14 -18.64 -15.91
CA ASP A 233 10.50 -19.20 -15.85
C ASP A 233 10.58 -20.46 -14.97
N PHE A 234 9.79 -20.50 -13.88
CA PHE A 234 9.78 -21.60 -12.90
C PHE A 234 8.50 -22.45 -12.94
N GLY A 235 7.62 -22.28 -13.95
CA GLY A 235 6.29 -22.90 -13.99
C GLY A 235 6.30 -24.42 -13.76
N ALA A 236 7.25 -25.13 -14.36
CA ALA A 236 7.40 -26.58 -14.20
C ALA A 236 7.78 -27.02 -12.77
N GLU A 237 8.47 -26.16 -12.01
CA GLU A 237 8.82 -26.42 -10.60
C GLU A 237 7.66 -26.06 -9.66
N LEU A 238 6.83 -25.10 -10.05
CA LEU A 238 5.66 -24.64 -9.27
C LEU A 238 4.46 -25.58 -9.39
N ASP A 239 4.27 -26.24 -10.54
CA ASP A 239 3.17 -27.18 -10.79
C ASP A 239 3.20 -28.42 -9.86
N ALA A 240 4.35 -28.71 -9.23
CA ALA A 240 4.49 -29.73 -8.19
C ALA A 240 3.86 -29.32 -6.84
N PHE A 241 3.69 -28.01 -6.60
CA PHE A 241 3.20 -27.44 -5.34
C PHE A 241 1.79 -26.82 -5.44
N VAL A 242 1.25 -26.64 -6.65
CA VAL A 242 -0.08 -26.07 -6.93
C VAL A 242 -1.16 -27.16 -7.15
N GLN A 243 -0.86 -28.44 -6.85
CA GLN A 243 -1.91 -29.45 -6.87
C GLN A 243 -2.98 -29.10 -5.82
N PRO A 244 -4.25 -28.95 -6.21
CA PRO A 244 -5.32 -28.82 -5.23
C PRO A 244 -5.30 -30.11 -4.40
N THR A 245 -5.20 -29.98 -3.09
CA THR A 245 -5.54 -31.08 -2.19
C THR A 245 -6.95 -31.51 -2.56
N GLY A 246 -7.06 -32.69 -3.18
CA GLY A 246 -8.33 -33.33 -3.53
C GLY A 246 -9.17 -33.67 -2.31
#